data_AF-A0AA35M9U2-F1
#
_entry.id   AF-A0AA35M9U2-F1
#
_cell.length_a   1.000
_cell.length_b   1.000
_cell.length_c   1.000
_cell.angle_alpha   90.00
_cell.angle_beta   90.00
_cell.angle_gamma   90.00
#
_symmetry.space_group_name_H-M   'P 1'
#
loop_
_entity.id
_entity.type
_entity.pdbx_description
1 polymer ?
#
loop_
_entity_poly.entity_id
_entity_poly.type
_entity_poly.pdbx_seq_one_letter_code
_entity_poly.pdbx_strand_id
1 'polypeptide(L)'
;DNLKRIFQRRESDDKGDPSEGDPEPIGLELWYEGPNAEVDIIFIHGLMGNRNKTWQATGSNGLKLDPWPKALLPAKLPESRIFTFGYDAKVTDTKEFMGKVSEKTLRDHATELIYSIFHQRRAPVSTDRSLIFVCHSLGGLVCKEVLLPEKHGRKSWTDLLISKQGLLFANQRSDYRQIFQSTRGIIFM
;
A
#
# COMPACT_ATOMS: atom_id res chain seq x y z
N ASP A 1 -39.66 20.55 15.45
CA ASP A 1 -39.61 19.09 15.74
C ASP A 1 -39.29 18.19 14.53
N ASN A 2 -38.14 18.39 13.88
CA ASN A 2 -37.60 17.41 12.91
C ASN A 2 -36.11 17.08 13.13
N LEU A 3 -35.40 17.86 13.94
CA LEU A 3 -33.98 17.63 14.23
C LEU A 3 -33.75 16.53 15.28
N LYS A 4 -34.62 16.39 16.28
CA LYS A 4 -34.49 15.36 17.33
C LYS A 4 -34.66 13.93 16.80
N ARG A 5 -35.45 13.73 15.74
CA ARG A 5 -35.64 12.41 15.09
C ARG A 5 -34.41 11.93 14.31
N ILE A 6 -33.60 12.85 13.79
CA ILE A 6 -32.38 12.51 13.04
C ILE A 6 -31.28 12.01 13.99
N PHE A 7 -31.20 12.58 15.20
CA PHE A 7 -30.22 12.15 16.20
C PHE A 7 -30.62 10.85 16.91
N GLN A 8 -31.91 10.62 17.19
CA GLN A 8 -32.35 9.37 17.81
C GLN A 8 -32.24 8.14 16.88
N ARG A 9 -32.30 8.33 15.56
CA ARG A 9 -32.18 7.20 14.61
C ARG A 9 -30.75 6.67 14.45
N ARG A 10 -29.74 7.34 15.00
CA ARG A 10 -28.34 6.89 14.97
C ARG A 10 -27.92 6.05 16.18
N GLU A 11 -28.71 6.03 17.26
CA GLU A 11 -28.35 5.32 18.49
C GLU A 11 -28.87 3.87 18.57
N SER A 12 -29.71 3.42 17.63
CA SER A 12 -30.36 2.10 17.71
C SER A 12 -29.67 0.97 16.94
N ASP A 13 -28.65 1.25 16.12
CA ASP A 13 -28.14 0.25 15.16
C ASP A 13 -26.76 -0.34 15.54
N ASP A 14 -26.23 -0.04 16.73
CA ASP A 14 -24.92 -0.53 17.19
C ASP A 14 -25.01 -1.79 18.08
N LYS A 15 -25.67 -2.83 17.56
CA LYS A 15 -25.51 -4.21 18.03
C LYS A 15 -25.40 -5.16 16.84
N GLY A 16 -24.41 -4.91 15.99
CA GLY A 16 -23.95 -5.84 14.96
C GLY A 16 -22.80 -6.68 15.47
N ASP A 17 -22.92 -7.99 15.31
CA ASP A 17 -21.88 -9.02 15.45
C ASP A 17 -20.52 -8.57 14.83
N PRO A 18 -19.35 -8.77 15.48
CA PRO A 18 -18.06 -8.31 14.94
C PRO A 18 -17.57 -9.04 13.67
N SER A 19 -18.34 -9.94 13.09
CA SER A 19 -17.86 -10.86 12.04
C SER A 19 -18.25 -10.54 10.59
N GLU A 20 -19.02 -9.49 10.30
CA GLU A 20 -19.34 -9.10 8.91
C GLU A 20 -19.07 -7.62 8.64
N GLY A 21 -17.79 -7.26 8.65
CA GLY A 21 -17.31 -5.98 8.10
C GLY A 21 -16.82 -6.17 6.67
N ASP A 22 -17.06 -5.18 5.80
CA ASP A 22 -16.55 -5.14 4.43
C ASP A 22 -15.09 -5.63 4.36
N PRO A 23 -14.73 -6.40 3.31
CA PRO A 23 -13.36 -6.88 3.15
C PRO A 23 -12.38 -5.71 3.21
N GLU A 24 -11.27 -5.92 3.92
CA GLU A 24 -10.29 -4.86 4.07
C GLU A 24 -9.77 -4.40 2.70
N PRO A 25 -9.67 -3.07 2.48
CA PRO A 25 -9.22 -2.56 1.19
C PRO A 25 -7.76 -2.96 0.93
N ILE A 26 -7.56 -3.82 -0.08
CA ILE A 26 -6.26 -4.32 -0.54
C ILE A 26 -5.84 -3.69 -1.87
N GLY A 27 -4.54 -3.77 -2.18
CA GLY A 27 -3.93 -3.20 -3.37
C GLY A 27 -3.52 -1.74 -3.19
N LEU A 28 -2.96 -1.18 -4.27
CA LEU A 28 -2.45 0.18 -4.33
C LEU A 28 -3.59 1.18 -4.60
N GLU A 29 -3.72 2.18 -3.74
CA GLU A 29 -4.69 3.28 -3.87
C GLU A 29 -3.97 4.61 -3.99
N LEU A 30 -4.41 5.45 -4.93
CA LEU A 30 -3.95 6.81 -5.10
C LEU A 30 -4.75 7.73 -4.17
N TRP A 31 -4.06 8.40 -3.25
CA TRP A 31 -4.65 9.39 -2.35
C TRP A 31 -4.58 10.82 -2.89
N TYR A 32 -3.55 11.12 -3.69
CA TYR A 32 -3.35 12.44 -4.26
C TYR A 32 -2.56 12.34 -5.56
N GLU A 33 -3.07 12.98 -6.61
CA GLU A 33 -2.40 13.17 -7.90
C GLU A 33 -1.94 14.63 -8.01
N GLY A 34 -0.65 14.86 -7.78
CA GLY A 34 -0.06 16.18 -7.97
C GLY A 34 0.10 16.52 -9.45
N PRO A 35 -0.14 17.78 -9.87
CA PRO A 35 0.21 18.22 -11.21
C PRO A 35 1.73 18.09 -11.41
N ASN A 36 2.15 17.66 -12.60
CA ASN A 36 3.56 17.48 -12.96
C ASN A 36 4.35 16.71 -11.89
N ALA A 37 3.75 15.67 -11.32
CA ALA A 37 4.37 14.98 -10.20
C ALA A 37 5.75 14.44 -10.56
N GLU A 38 6.76 14.75 -9.76
CA GLU A 38 8.15 14.32 -9.97
C GLU A 38 8.52 13.12 -9.07
N VAL A 39 7.67 12.79 -8.10
CA VAL A 39 7.89 11.72 -7.13
C VAL A 39 6.61 10.95 -6.81
N ASP A 40 6.74 9.63 -6.73
CA ASP A 40 5.76 8.71 -6.17
C ASP A 40 6.15 8.39 -4.72
N ILE A 41 5.24 8.59 -3.78
CA ILE A 41 5.42 8.25 -2.36
C ILE A 41 4.42 7.17 -1.99
N ILE A 42 4.91 5.99 -1.61
CA ILE A 42 4.07 4.82 -1.33
C ILE A 42 4.14 4.46 0.16
N PHE A 43 3.00 4.56 0.82
CA PHE A 43 2.81 4.17 2.21
C PHE A 43 2.43 2.70 2.31
N ILE A 44 3.15 1.92 3.13
CA ILE A 44 2.95 0.47 3.31
C ILE A 44 2.72 0.18 4.80
N HIS A 45 1.53 -0.32 5.14
CA HIS A 45 1.18 -0.62 6.53
C HIS A 45 1.86 -1.89 7.05
N GLY A 46 1.78 -2.12 8.37
CA GLY A 46 2.34 -3.29 9.04
C GLY A 46 1.30 -4.36 9.40
N LEU A 47 1.73 -5.34 10.22
CA LEU A 47 0.87 -6.40 10.79
C LEU A 47 -0.37 -5.85 11.47
N MET A 48 -1.51 -6.51 11.26
CA MET A 48 -2.84 -6.11 11.77
C MET A 48 -3.23 -4.66 11.44
N GLY A 49 -2.47 -4.02 10.54
CA GLY A 49 -2.70 -2.67 10.07
C GLY A 49 -3.64 -2.67 8.88
N ASN A 50 -4.04 -1.46 8.49
CA ASN A 50 -4.90 -1.25 7.35
C ASN A 50 -4.38 -0.04 6.58
N ARG A 51 -4.42 -0.11 5.25
CA ARG A 51 -3.86 0.92 4.36
C ARG A 51 -4.40 2.33 4.61
N ASN A 52 -5.59 2.45 5.20
CA ASN A 52 -6.18 3.72 5.61
C ASN A 52 -5.95 3.97 7.10
N LYS A 53 -6.37 3.05 7.96
CA LYS A 53 -6.40 3.28 9.42
C LYS A 53 -5.02 3.42 10.07
N THR A 54 -3.98 2.76 9.52
CA THR A 54 -2.61 2.84 10.07
C THR A 54 -2.07 4.27 10.10
N TRP A 55 -2.55 5.13 9.19
CA TRP A 55 -2.06 6.50 9.04
C TRP A 55 -3.07 7.54 9.54
N GLN A 56 -4.18 7.11 10.16
CA GLN A 56 -5.22 7.99 10.68
C GLN A 56 -4.97 8.33 12.14
N ALA A 57 -5.11 9.61 12.47
CA ALA A 57 -5.18 10.06 13.85
C ALA A 57 -6.63 10.06 14.33
N THR A 58 -6.81 9.92 15.65
CA THR A 58 -8.09 10.17 16.31
C THR A 58 -8.01 11.53 16.98
N GLY A 59 -8.91 12.44 16.62
CA GLY A 59 -9.00 13.76 17.23
C GLY A 59 -9.36 13.67 18.72
N SER A 60 -9.15 14.77 19.46
CA SER A 60 -9.47 14.86 20.89
C SER A 60 -10.95 14.62 21.21
N ASN A 61 -11.83 14.82 20.24
CA ASN A 61 -13.27 14.55 20.31
C ASN A 61 -13.66 13.12 19.88
N GLY A 62 -12.70 12.23 19.66
CA GLY A 62 -12.93 10.86 19.21
C GLY A 62 -13.18 10.70 17.70
N LEU A 63 -13.21 11.79 16.92
CA LEU A 63 -13.42 11.70 15.48
C LEU A 63 -12.19 11.11 14.79
N LYS A 64 -12.41 10.16 13.88
CA LYS A 64 -11.38 9.66 12.97
C LYS A 64 -11.11 10.72 11.91
N LEU A 65 -9.86 11.15 11.83
CA LEU A 65 -9.42 12.11 10.82
C LEU A 65 -8.97 11.36 9.57
N ASP A 66 -8.83 12.10 8.47
CA ASP A 66 -8.18 11.58 7.27
C ASP A 66 -6.75 11.12 7.57
N PRO A 67 -6.24 10.13 6.81
CA PRO A 67 -4.84 9.76 6.86
C PRO A 67 -3.94 11.01 6.79
N TRP A 68 -3.06 11.20 7.76
CA TRP A 68 -2.23 12.41 7.81
C TRP A 68 -1.39 12.61 6.54
N PRO A 69 -0.88 11.56 5.83
CA PRO A 69 -0.14 11.79 4.60
C PRO A 69 -1.03 12.39 3.52
N LYS A 70 -2.26 11.88 3.39
CA LYS A 70 -3.27 12.39 2.46
C LYS A 70 -3.67 13.83 2.79
N ALA A 71 -3.81 14.15 4.08
CA ALA A 71 -4.25 15.47 4.52
C ALA A 71 -3.14 16.54 4.45
N LEU A 72 -1.89 16.18 4.72
CA LEU A 72 -0.81 17.15 4.96
C LEU A 72 0.23 17.24 3.84
N LEU A 73 0.56 16.12 3.19
CA LEU A 73 1.63 16.12 2.18
C LEU A 73 1.28 16.89 0.90
N PRO A 74 0.03 16.91 0.39
CA PRO A 74 -0.28 17.69 -0.82
C PRO A 74 0.10 19.17 -0.71
N ALA A 75 -0.03 19.76 0.49
CA ALA A 75 0.33 21.15 0.73
C ALA A 75 1.85 21.38 0.83
N LYS A 76 2.63 20.34 1.15
CA LYS A 76 4.09 20.41 1.32
C LYS A 76 4.85 19.92 0.09
N LEU A 77 4.26 18.98 -0.63
CA LEU A 77 4.80 18.28 -1.80
C LEU A 77 3.72 18.27 -2.90
N PRO A 78 3.37 19.44 -3.47
CA PRO A 78 2.27 19.54 -4.42
C PRO A 78 2.54 18.77 -5.72
N GLU A 79 3.79 18.65 -6.13
CA GLU A 79 4.27 17.90 -7.31
C GLU A 79 4.64 16.46 -6.94
N SER A 80 3.80 15.82 -6.13
CA SER A 80 3.95 14.41 -5.76
C SER A 80 2.67 13.62 -6.03
N ARG A 81 2.83 12.32 -6.25
CA ARG A 81 1.73 11.37 -6.10
C ARG A 81 1.87 10.64 -4.78
N ILE A 82 0.76 10.53 -4.07
CA ILE A 82 0.73 9.84 -2.77
C ILE A 82 -0.12 8.61 -2.94
N PHE A 83 0.47 7.45 -2.62
CA PHE A 83 -0.20 6.17 -2.63
C PHE A 83 -0.17 5.52 -1.26
N THR A 84 -1.14 4.66 -1.02
CA THR A 84 -1.10 3.68 0.06
C THR A 84 -1.26 2.28 -0.51
N PHE A 85 -0.56 1.30 0.05
CA PHE A 85 -0.66 -0.09 -0.35
C PHE A 85 -1.25 -0.91 0.80
N GLY A 86 -2.35 -1.62 0.49
CA GLY A 86 -2.98 -2.58 1.38
C GLY A 86 -2.67 -4.02 1.01
N TYR A 87 -2.42 -4.86 2.00
CA TYR A 87 -2.31 -6.30 1.83
C TYR A 87 -2.94 -7.02 3.03
N ASP A 88 -3.24 -8.31 2.90
CA ASP A 88 -3.77 -9.08 4.02
C ASP A 88 -2.71 -9.22 5.12
N ALA A 89 -2.84 -8.38 6.14
CA ALA A 89 -1.97 -8.35 7.30
C ALA A 89 -2.63 -8.99 8.53
N LYS A 90 -3.78 -9.68 8.35
CA LYS A 90 -4.45 -10.35 9.45
C LYS A 90 -3.63 -11.57 9.87
N VAL A 91 -3.41 -11.65 11.17
CA VAL A 91 -2.71 -12.76 11.79
C VAL A 91 -3.77 -13.80 12.15
N THR A 92 -3.83 -14.88 11.38
CA THR A 92 -4.82 -15.95 11.63
C THR A 92 -4.26 -17.06 12.51
N ASP A 93 -2.93 -17.17 12.63
CA ASP A 93 -2.24 -18.12 13.51
C ASP A 93 -1.37 -17.40 14.55
N THR A 94 -1.40 -17.91 15.79
CA THR A 94 -0.48 -17.56 16.88
C THR A 94 1.01 -17.62 16.50
N LYS A 95 1.40 -18.46 15.53
CA LYS A 95 2.77 -18.51 15.00
C LYS A 95 3.14 -17.29 14.14
N GLU A 96 2.20 -16.78 13.36
CA GLU A 96 2.36 -15.53 12.60
C GLU A 96 2.41 -14.34 13.56
N PHE A 97 1.64 -14.39 14.66
CA PHE A 97 1.68 -13.40 15.74
C PHE A 97 3.04 -13.37 16.45
N MET A 98 3.66 -14.53 16.66
CA MET A 98 4.99 -14.67 17.27
C MET A 98 6.15 -14.37 16.28
N GLY A 99 5.86 -13.67 15.17
CA GLY A 99 6.88 -13.08 14.30
C GLY A 99 7.36 -13.96 13.15
N LYS A 100 6.63 -15.02 12.78
CA LYS A 100 6.94 -15.85 11.60
C LYS A 100 5.89 -15.70 10.52
N VAL A 101 5.79 -14.51 9.92
CA VAL A 101 5.15 -14.39 8.60
C VAL A 101 5.98 -15.18 7.61
N SER A 102 5.34 -16.05 6.84
CA SER A 102 6.07 -16.90 5.90
C SER A 102 6.74 -16.07 4.79
N GLU A 103 7.95 -16.45 4.37
CA GLU A 103 8.65 -15.79 3.26
C GLU A 103 7.82 -15.79 1.97
N LYS A 104 7.02 -16.85 1.77
CA LYS A 104 6.10 -16.96 0.64
C LYS A 104 5.02 -15.87 0.68
N THR A 105 4.41 -15.64 1.84
CA THR A 105 3.37 -14.61 2.04
C THR A 105 3.94 -13.23 1.77
N LEU A 106 5.12 -12.91 2.33
CA LEU A 106 5.81 -11.65 2.07
C LEU A 106 6.10 -11.45 0.58
N ARG A 107 6.52 -12.52 -0.11
CA ARG A 107 6.79 -12.48 -1.54
C ARG A 107 5.52 -12.29 -2.37
N ASP A 108 4.42 -12.94 -2.00
CA ASP A 108 3.13 -12.76 -2.69
C ASP A 108 2.69 -11.29 -2.59
N HIS A 109 2.75 -10.66 -1.41
CA HIS A 109 2.45 -9.23 -1.24
C HIS A 109 3.42 -8.30 -1.99
N ALA A 110 4.72 -8.61 -1.98
CA ALA A 110 5.70 -7.86 -2.75
C ALA A 110 5.44 -7.95 -4.26
N THR A 111 4.98 -9.10 -4.74
CA THR A 111 4.60 -9.33 -6.15
C THR A 111 3.39 -8.49 -6.54
N GLU A 112 2.39 -8.40 -5.67
CA GLU A 112 1.21 -7.55 -5.89
C GLU A 112 1.57 -6.06 -5.90
N LEU A 113 2.44 -5.64 -4.98
CA LEU A 113 2.93 -4.27 -4.89
C LEU A 113 3.69 -3.87 -6.16
N ILE A 114 4.70 -4.64 -6.58
CA ILE A 114 5.50 -4.31 -7.77
C ILE A 114 4.62 -4.25 -9.03
N TYR A 115 3.66 -5.16 -9.17
CA TYR A 115 2.72 -5.16 -10.29
C TYR A 115 1.86 -3.90 -10.30
N SER A 116 1.34 -3.51 -9.14
CA SER A 116 0.51 -2.32 -8.99
C SER A 116 1.29 -1.05 -9.31
N ILE A 117 2.53 -0.92 -8.83
CA ILE A 117 3.43 0.21 -9.14
C ILE A 117 3.69 0.28 -10.63
N PHE A 118 4.02 -0.85 -11.24
CA PHE A 118 4.30 -0.93 -12.67
C PHE A 118 3.09 -0.47 -13.51
N HIS A 119 1.88 -0.91 -13.14
CA HIS A 119 0.66 -0.48 -13.81
C HIS A 119 0.44 1.04 -13.69
N GLN A 120 0.64 1.61 -12.50
CA GLN A 120 0.51 3.05 -12.24
C GLN A 120 1.59 3.93 -12.90
N ARG A 121 2.68 3.33 -13.38
CA ARG A 121 3.81 4.00 -14.03
C ARG A 121 3.94 3.66 -15.51
N ARG A 122 2.90 3.10 -16.12
CA ARG A 122 2.89 2.72 -17.54
C ARG A 122 2.61 3.90 -18.49
N ALA A 123 2.22 5.06 -17.97
CA ALA A 123 1.93 6.24 -18.79
C ALA A 123 3.24 6.84 -19.35
N PRO A 124 3.30 7.29 -20.62
CA PRO A 124 4.52 7.77 -21.26
C PRO A 124 5.18 9.00 -20.58
N VAL A 125 4.45 9.72 -19.73
CA VAL A 125 4.95 10.87 -18.94
C VAL A 125 5.58 10.43 -17.61
N SER A 126 5.45 9.16 -17.21
CA SER A 126 5.65 8.72 -15.82
C SER A 126 6.97 8.02 -15.50
N THR A 127 7.84 7.84 -16.49
CA THR A 127 9.00 6.94 -16.39
C THR A 127 10.14 7.49 -15.52
N ASP A 128 10.29 8.81 -15.43
CA ASP A 128 11.45 9.42 -14.75
C ASP A 128 11.18 9.83 -13.29
N ARG A 129 9.95 9.61 -12.80
CA ARG A 129 9.58 10.02 -11.43
C ARG A 129 10.36 9.27 -10.38
N SER A 130 10.87 9.96 -9.37
CA SER A 130 11.47 9.29 -8.22
C SER A 130 10.44 8.44 -7.48
N LEU A 131 10.90 7.41 -6.77
CA LEU A 131 10.06 6.53 -5.97
C LEU A 131 10.57 6.52 -4.53
N ILE A 132 9.68 6.76 -3.57
CA ILE A 132 9.97 6.74 -2.14
C ILE A 132 8.98 5.80 -1.45
N PHE A 133 9.49 4.91 -0.61
CA PHE A 133 8.67 4.04 0.23
C PHE A 133 8.63 4.56 1.65
N VAL A 134 7.44 4.56 2.26
CA VAL A 134 7.23 4.85 3.69
C VAL A 134 6.59 3.63 4.32
N CYS A 135 7.34 2.91 5.14
CA CYS A 135 6.98 1.58 5.60
C CYS A 135 6.81 1.55 7.11
N HIS A 136 5.73 0.93 7.59
CA HIS A 136 5.55 0.65 9.01
C HIS A 136 5.76 -0.85 9.31
N SER A 137 6.66 -1.16 10.25
CA SER A 137 6.89 -2.54 10.75
C SER A 137 7.02 -3.59 9.62
N LEU A 138 6.12 -4.59 9.55
CA LEU A 138 6.10 -5.66 8.52
C LEU A 138 6.09 -5.12 7.08
N GLY A 139 5.49 -3.96 6.84
CA GLY A 139 5.49 -3.31 5.52
C GLY A 139 6.89 -3.06 5.00
N GLY A 140 7.86 -2.88 5.91
CA GLY A 140 9.28 -2.75 5.57
C GLY A 140 9.90 -4.04 5.05
N LEU A 141 9.44 -5.20 5.53
CA LEU A 141 9.85 -6.50 4.98
C LEU A 141 9.23 -6.75 3.61
N VAL A 142 7.97 -6.34 3.39
CA VAL A 142 7.35 -6.36 2.06
C VAL A 142 8.14 -5.48 1.08
N CYS A 143 8.47 -4.25 1.49
CA CYS A 143 9.31 -3.34 0.69
C CYS A 143 10.70 -3.92 0.40
N LYS A 144 11.31 -4.61 1.38
CA LYS A 144 12.59 -5.27 1.19
C LYS A 144 12.52 -6.37 0.14
N GLU A 145 11.47 -7.19 0.15
CA GLU A 145 11.27 -8.23 -0.87
C GLU A 145 11.12 -7.62 -2.26
N VAL A 146 10.39 -6.49 -2.41
CA VAL A 146 10.30 -5.72 -3.66
C VAL A 146 11.68 -5.34 -4.21
N LEU A 147 12.60 -4.92 -3.35
CA LEU A 147 13.90 -4.38 -3.76
C LEU A 147 15.01 -5.43 -3.89
N LEU A 148 14.80 -6.68 -3.45
CA LEU A 148 15.80 -7.75 -3.47
C LEU A 148 15.37 -8.99 -4.30
N PRO A 149 15.07 -8.84 -5.61
CA PRO A 149 14.66 -9.97 -6.44
C PRO A 149 15.73 -11.07 -6.57
N GLU A 150 17.01 -10.70 -6.46
CA GLU A 150 18.14 -11.59 -6.76
C GLU A 150 18.41 -12.64 -5.69
N LYS A 151 17.93 -12.44 -4.45
CA LYS A 151 18.14 -13.38 -3.33
C LYS A 151 17.53 -14.76 -3.55
N HIS A 152 16.64 -14.91 -4.51
CA HIS A 152 15.76 -16.06 -4.64
C HIS A 152 16.07 -16.96 -5.84
N GLY A 153 17.26 -16.81 -6.44
CA GLY A 153 17.76 -17.69 -7.49
C GLY A 153 17.20 -17.36 -8.87
N ARG A 154 17.93 -16.51 -9.61
CA ARG A 154 17.86 -16.29 -11.08
C ARG A 154 16.51 -15.93 -11.72
N LYS A 155 15.39 -15.86 -11.00
CA LYS A 155 14.13 -15.35 -11.54
C LYS A 155 14.07 -13.84 -11.29
N SER A 156 14.31 -13.07 -12.33
CA SER A 156 14.02 -11.64 -12.29
C SER A 156 12.53 -11.43 -11.97
N TRP A 157 12.13 -10.28 -11.42
CA TRP A 157 10.71 -9.92 -11.28
C TRP A 157 9.94 -10.20 -12.57
N THR A 158 10.58 -9.98 -13.72
CA THR A 158 10.08 -10.35 -15.04
C THR A 158 9.62 -11.81 -15.13
N ASP A 159 10.41 -12.78 -14.67
CA ASP A 159 10.12 -14.21 -14.81
C ASP A 159 8.99 -14.65 -13.87
N LEU A 160 8.93 -14.08 -12.66
CA LEU A 160 7.85 -14.33 -11.71
C LEU A 160 6.50 -13.80 -12.23
N LEU A 161 6.50 -12.58 -12.76
CA LEU A 161 5.29 -11.91 -13.25
C LEU A 161 4.78 -12.53 -14.56
N ILE A 162 5.68 -12.97 -15.46
CA ILE A 162 5.30 -13.75 -16.64
C ILE A 162 4.59 -15.05 -16.24
N SER A 163 5.06 -15.73 -15.18
CA SER A 163 4.50 -17.01 -14.74
C SER A 163 3.13 -16.91 -14.04
N LYS A 164 2.86 -15.84 -13.28
CA LYS A 164 1.62 -15.71 -12.50
C LYS A 164 0.39 -15.36 -13.33
N GLN A 165 0.56 -14.77 -14.52
CA GLN A 165 -0.56 -14.26 -15.32
C GLN A 165 -0.65 -14.84 -16.74
N GLY A 166 0.28 -15.69 -17.20
CA GLY A 166 0.29 -16.16 -18.59
C GLY A 166 0.44 -15.02 -19.61
N LEU A 167 0.93 -13.86 -19.18
CA LEU A 167 1.02 -12.65 -20.00
C LEU A 167 2.28 -12.73 -20.89
N LEU A 168 2.04 -12.91 -22.19
CA LEU A 168 3.01 -12.85 -23.29
C LEU A 168 3.68 -11.47 -23.39
N PHE A 169 4.69 -11.17 -22.58
CA PHE A 169 5.52 -9.98 -22.76
C PHE A 169 7.00 -10.28 -22.51
N ALA A 170 7.57 -11.12 -23.37
CA ALA A 170 9.00 -11.44 -23.39
C ALA A 170 9.91 -10.22 -23.67
N ASN A 171 9.35 -9.05 -24.01
CA ASN A 171 10.10 -7.85 -24.40
C ASN A 171 10.19 -6.74 -23.32
N GLN A 172 9.64 -6.93 -22.12
CA GLN A 172 9.62 -5.92 -21.03
C GLN A 172 10.62 -6.19 -19.88
N ARG A 173 11.76 -6.85 -20.17
CA ARG A 173 12.84 -7.08 -19.18
C ARG A 173 13.46 -5.80 -18.63
N SER A 174 13.35 -4.69 -19.36
CA SER A 174 13.85 -3.36 -18.99
C SER A 174 13.02 -2.66 -17.93
N ASP A 175 11.71 -2.95 -17.85
CA ASP A 175 10.78 -1.99 -17.25
C ASP A 175 10.64 -2.14 -15.73
N TYR A 176 10.91 -3.34 -15.18
CA TYR A 176 10.89 -3.53 -13.71
C TYR A 176 12.17 -3.04 -13.03
N ARG A 177 13.31 -3.02 -13.76
CA ARG A 177 14.54 -2.39 -13.26
C ARG A 177 14.36 -0.91 -12.98
N GLN A 178 13.45 -0.26 -13.70
CA GLN A 178 13.09 1.12 -13.48
C GLN A 178 12.55 1.37 -12.07
N ILE A 179 11.82 0.43 -11.47
CA ILE A 179 11.30 0.59 -10.10
C ILE A 179 12.48 0.67 -9.11
N PHE A 180 13.48 -0.21 -9.27
CA PHE A 180 14.69 -0.15 -8.47
C PHE A 180 15.50 1.14 -8.75
N GLN A 181 15.72 1.47 -10.03
CA GLN A 181 16.51 2.65 -10.43
C GLN A 181 15.85 3.98 -10.06
N SER A 182 14.52 4.01 -10.00
CA SER A 182 13.76 5.19 -9.55
C SER A 182 13.65 5.26 -8.03
N THR A 183 13.93 4.19 -7.28
CA THR A 183 13.87 4.22 -5.82
C THR A 183 14.97 5.12 -5.27
N ARG A 184 14.58 6.24 -4.64
CA ARG A 184 15.50 7.24 -4.07
C ARG A 184 15.51 7.27 -2.55
N GLY A 185 14.58 6.57 -1.88
CA GLY A 185 14.56 6.50 -0.43
C GLY A 185 13.57 5.49 0.13
N ILE A 186 13.88 4.99 1.31
CA ILE A 186 12.99 4.17 2.15
C ILE A 186 12.97 4.79 3.54
N ILE A 187 11.79 5.13 4.02
CA ILE A 187 11.55 5.67 5.36
C ILE A 187 10.88 4.57 6.18
N PHE A 188 11.47 4.20 7.31
CA PHE A 188 10.88 3.27 8.27
C PHE A 188 10.25 4.04 9.42
N MET A 189 8.99 3.73 9.72
CA MET A 189 8.23 4.23 10.87
C MET A 189 7.83 3.11 11.82
#